data_AF-A0A522ADJ4-F1
#
_entry.id   AF-A0A522ADJ4-F1
#
_cell.length_a   1.000
_cell.length_b   1.000
_cell.length_c   1.000
_cell.angle_alpha   90.00
_cell.angle_beta   90.00
_cell.angle_gamma   90.00
#
_symmetry.space_group_name_H-M   'P 1'
#
loop_
_entity.id
_entity.type
_entity.pdbx_description
1 polymer ?
#
loop_
_entity_poly.entity_id
_entity_poly.type
_entity_poly.pdbx_seq_one_letter_code
_entity_poly.pdbx_strand_id
1 'polypeptide(L)' 'MSTQSLILVYAVGLLLAVGALGIYSESRRRRFRPAHQEDRIFRCGKCGHVYTDDPDVERSRCAQCGQLNEAIEF' A
#
# COMPACT_ATOMS: atom_id res chain seq x y z
N MET A 1 22.39 -4.67 42.62
CA MET A 1 21.00 -4.55 42.10
C MET A 1 20.19 -5.71 42.67
N SER A 2 18.92 -5.50 43.02
CA SER A 2 18.06 -6.60 43.46
C SER A 2 17.66 -7.48 42.26
N THR A 3 17.31 -8.74 42.53
CA THR A 3 16.78 -9.68 41.53
C THR A 3 15.53 -9.14 40.84
N GLN A 4 14.66 -8.45 41.59
CA GLN A 4 13.48 -7.79 41.06
C GLN A 4 13.83 -6.70 40.04
N SER A 5 14.85 -5.86 40.33
CA SER A 5 15.30 -4.84 39.38
C SER A 5 15.88 -5.45 38.10
N LEU A 6 16.60 -6.57 38.21
CA LEU A 6 17.14 -7.28 37.04
C LEU A 6 16.02 -7.83 36.15
N ILE A 7 15.00 -8.46 36.75
CA ILE A 7 13.84 -8.98 36.03
C ILE A 7 13.08 -7.84 35.35
N LEU A 8 12.88 -6.72 36.05
CA LEU A 8 12.17 -5.57 35.51
C LEU A 8 12.91 -4.98 34.29
N VAL A 9 14.22 -4.75 34.42
CA VAL A 9 15.05 -4.22 33.32
C VAL A 9 15.03 -5.16 32.12
N TYR A 10 15.13 -6.47 32.36
CA TYR A 10 15.06 -7.47 31.30
C TYR A 10 13.71 -7.43 30.59
N ALA A 11 12.60 -7.46 31.34
CA ALA A 11 11.25 -7.47 30.78
C ALA A 11 10.97 -6.18 29.98
N VAL A 12 11.28 -5.02 30.55
CA VAL A 12 11.11 -3.73 29.87
C VAL A 12 11.99 -3.64 28.64
N GLY A 13 13.26 -4.05 28.74
CA GLY A 13 14.19 -4.06 27.61
C GLY A 13 13.70 -4.95 26.47
N LEU A 14 13.18 -6.14 26.80
CA LEU A 14 12.62 -7.06 25.80
C LEU A 14 11.39 -6.46 25.12
N LEU A 15 10.47 -5.87 25.88
CA LEU A 15 9.27 -5.22 25.34
C LEU A 15 9.63 -4.04 24.43
N LEU A 16 10.60 -3.21 24.83
CA LEU A 16 11.10 -2.11 24.00
C LEU A 16 11.75 -2.62 22.71
N ALA A 17 12.55 -3.69 22.79
CA ALA A 17 13.18 -4.27 21.62
C ALA A 17 12.14 -4.81 20.62
N VAL A 18 11.14 -5.56 21.09
CA VAL A 18 10.06 -6.08 20.24
C VAL A 18 9.21 -4.94 19.67
N GLY A 19 8.86 -3.95 20.47
CA GLY A 19 8.11 -2.77 20.04
C GLY A 19 8.86 -1.98 18.95
N ALA A 20 10.15 -1.73 19.16
CA ALA A 20 10.99 -1.03 18.19
C ALA A 20 11.13 -1.83 16.88
N LEU A 21 11.30 -3.16 16.96
CA LEU A 21 11.33 -4.04 15.80
C LEU A 21 10.01 -4.01 15.02
N GLY A 22 8.87 -4.02 15.72
CA GLY A 22 7.55 -3.92 15.12
C GLY A 22 7.38 -2.59 14.37
N ILE A 23 7.67 -1.47 15.03
CA ILE A 23 7.62 -0.13 14.41
C ILE A 23 8.55 -0.06 13.19
N TYR A 24 9.80 -0.52 13.33
CA TYR A 24 10.76 -0.54 12.23
C TYR A 24 10.27 -1.37 11.05
N SER A 25 9.70 -2.55 11.31
CA SER A 25 9.17 -3.44 10.28
C SER A 25 8.00 -2.82 9.52
N GLU A 26 7.07 -2.16 10.21
CA GLU A 26 5.94 -1.49 9.58
C GLU A 26 6.37 -0.22 8.83
N SER A 27 7.26 0.58 9.40
CA SER A 27 7.85 1.73 8.70
C SER A 27 8.58 1.28 7.43
N ARG A 28 9.33 0.17 7.50
CA ARG A 28 10.00 -0.42 6.33
C ARG A 28 8.96 -0.91 5.32
N ARG A 29 7.92 -1.63 5.75
CA ARG A 29 6.85 -2.13 4.89
C ARG A 29 6.12 -1.01 4.17
N ARG A 30 5.76 0.07 4.87
CA ARG A 30 5.13 1.27 4.29
C ARG A 30 6.05 2.02 3.34
N ARG A 31 7.37 1.96 3.54
CA ARG A 31 8.34 2.59 2.63
C ARG A 31 8.53 1.82 1.33
N PHE A 32 8.43 0.48 1.36
CA PHE A 32 8.63 -0.39 0.19
C PHE A 32 7.36 -0.79 -0.53
N ARG A 33 6.20 -0.69 0.12
CA ARG A 33 4.90 -0.85 -0.52
C ARG A 33 4.39 0.58 -0.78
N PRO A 34 4.36 1.07 -2.04
CA PRO A 34 3.72 2.35 -2.31
C PRO A 34 2.31 2.27 -1.69
N ALA A 35 1.88 3.36 -1.03
CA ALA A 35 0.48 3.51 -0.64
C ALA A 35 -0.35 3.08 -1.84
N HIS A 36 -1.30 2.14 -1.65
CA HIS A 36 -2.13 1.57 -2.71
C HIS A 36 -2.45 2.69 -3.71
N GLN A 37 -1.72 2.74 -4.84
CA GLN A 37 -2.02 3.76 -5.82
C GLN A 37 -3.33 3.27 -6.41
N GLU A 38 -4.40 4.01 -6.18
CA GLU A 38 -5.74 3.60 -6.61
C GLU A 38 -5.73 3.53 -8.13
N ASP A 39 -5.93 2.33 -8.69
CA ASP A 39 -6.03 2.14 -10.13
C ASP A 39 -7.07 3.10 -10.70
N ARG A 40 -6.75 3.75 -11.81
CA ARG A 40 -7.67 4.68 -12.47
C ARG A 40 -8.79 3.90 -13.11
N ILE A 41 -10.02 4.40 -12.98
CA ILE A 41 -11.20 3.81 -13.60
C ILE A 41 -11.37 4.40 -15.01
N PHE A 42 -11.54 3.54 -16.00
CA PHE A 42 -11.78 3.89 -17.40
C PHE A 42 -13.14 3.37 -17.84
N ARG A 43 -13.83 4.12 -18.70
CA ARG A 43 -15.03 3.66 -19.40
C ARG A 43 -14.84 3.78 -20.90
N CYS A 44 -15.04 2.68 -21.60
CA CYS A 44 -14.92 2.71 -23.05
C CYS A 44 -16.07 3.49 -23.71
N GLY A 45 -15.75 4.54 -24.46
CA GLY A 45 -16.73 5.32 -25.22
C GLY A 45 -17.38 4.55 -26.39
N LYS A 46 -16.75 3.45 -26.82
CA LYS A 46 -17.24 2.63 -27.95
C LYS A 46 -18.13 1.46 -27.51
N CYS A 47 -17.69 0.66 -26.55
CA CYS A 47 -18.42 -0.55 -26.12
C CYS A 47 -19.02 -0.46 -24.72
N GLY A 48 -18.75 0.60 -23.96
CA GLY A 48 -19.29 0.79 -22.61
C GLY A 48 -18.64 -0.05 -21.51
N HIS A 49 -17.62 -0.86 -21.82
CA HIS A 49 -16.89 -1.65 -20.82
C HIS A 49 -16.17 -0.73 -19.82
N VAL A 50 -16.34 -1.01 -18.51
CA VAL A 50 -15.68 -0.32 -17.40
C VAL A 50 -14.57 -1.21 -16.87
N TYR A 51 -13.38 -0.65 -16.68
CA TYR A 51 -12.18 -1.38 -16.29
C TYR A 51 -11.22 -0.46 -15.53
N THR A 52 -10.21 -1.04 -14.89
CA THR A 52 -9.16 -0.31 -14.17
C THR A 52 -7.80 -0.55 -14.82
N ASP A 53 -6.90 0.43 -14.71
CA ASP A 53 -5.51 0.32 -15.17
C ASP A 53 -4.57 1.11 -14.27
N ASP A 54 -3.26 0.94 -14.47
CA ASP A 54 -2.21 1.54 -13.68
C ASP A 54 -2.43 3.05 -13.48
N PRO A 55 -2.33 3.57 -12.25
CA PRO A 55 -2.54 4.99 -11.98
C PRO A 55 -1.59 5.91 -12.73
N ASP A 56 -0.43 5.41 -13.15
CA ASP A 56 0.56 6.16 -13.92
C ASP A 56 0.18 6.31 -15.40
N VAL A 57 -0.94 5.71 -15.86
CA VAL A 57 -1.42 5.87 -17.24
C VAL A 57 -2.53 6.93 -17.37
N GLU A 58 -2.32 7.89 -18.27
CA GLU A 58 -3.36 8.86 -18.64
C GLU A 58 -4.45 8.25 -19.51
N ARG A 59 -4.07 7.26 -20.33
CA ARG A 59 -4.91 6.64 -21.34
C ARG A 59 -4.70 5.14 -21.36
N SER A 60 -5.79 4.39 -21.37
CA SER A 60 -5.76 2.92 -21.37
C SER A 60 -6.58 2.33 -22.51
N ARG A 61 -6.12 1.18 -23.03
CA ARG A 61 -6.76 0.44 -24.11
C ARG A 61 -7.83 -0.48 -23.54
N CYS A 62 -9.04 -0.36 -24.06
CA CYS A 62 -10.13 -1.26 -23.70
C CYS A 62 -9.80 -2.71 -24.08
N ALA A 63 -9.84 -3.62 -23.09
CA ALA A 63 -9.59 -5.05 -23.29
C ALA A 63 -10.61 -5.75 -24.23
N GLN A 64 -11.78 -5.16 -24.44
CA GLN A 64 -12.84 -5.73 -25.28
C GLN A 64 -12.73 -5.30 -26.75
N CYS A 65 -12.55 -4.01 -27.02
CA CYS A 65 -12.63 -3.47 -28.38
C CYS A 65 -11.37 -2.74 -28.87
N GLY A 66 -10.35 -2.63 -28.03
CA GLY A 66 -9.08 -2.00 -28.38
C GLY A 66 -9.10 -0.48 -28.46
N GLN A 67 -10.23 0.18 -28.19
CA GLN A 67 -10.35 1.65 -28.16
C GLN A 67 -9.48 2.21 -27.03
N LEU A 68 -8.71 3.25 -27.32
CA LEU A 68 -7.98 4.01 -26.31
C LEU A 68 -8.94 5.00 -25.65
N ASN A 69 -9.03 4.99 -24.31
CA ASN A 69 -9.92 5.87 -23.54
C ASN A 69 -9.14 6.61 -22.46
N GLU A 70 -9.65 7.76 -22.06
CA GLU A 70 -9.18 8.54 -20.92
C GLU A 70 -9.87 8.08 -19.64
N ALA A 71 -9.25 8.36 -18.49
CA ALA A 71 -9.80 8.03 -17.19
C ALA A 71 -11.09 8.83 -16.93
N ILE A 72 -11.99 8.27 -16.13
CA ILE A 72 -13.21 8.96 -15.71
C ILE A 72 -12.84 10.02 -14.67
N GLU A 73 -13.27 11.26 -14.89
CA GLU A 73 -13.26 12.32 -13.89
C GLU A 73 -14.67 12.47 -13.30
N PHE A 74 -14.77 12.60 -11.97
CA PHE A 74 -16.04 12.74 -11.23
C PHE A 74 -16.35 14.20 -10.91
#